data_AF-A0A6S6QSA0-F1
#
_entry.id   AF-A0A6S6QSA0-F1
#
_cell.length_a   1.000
_cell.length_b   1.000
_cell.length_c   1.000
_cell.angle_alpha   90.00
_cell.angle_beta   90.00
_cell.angle_gamma   90.00
#
_symmetry.space_group_name_H-M   'P 1'
#
loop_
_entity.id
_entity.type
_entity.pdbx_description
1 polymer ?
#
loop_
_entity_poly.entity_id
_entity_poly.type
_entity_poly.pdbx_seq_one_letter_code
_entity_poly.pdbx_strand_id
1 'polypeptide(L)'
;MKQFNLKEHNMKMFALSKNAAKGIYPSKKIARAGSFFGTGIGIVFFLMGIFLNVLGYVWGFGILLAGIITVVSNIFNLKRTGKNSKS
;
A
#
# COMPACT_ATOMS: atom_id res chain seq x y z
N MET A 1 5.66 -29.94 14.79
CA MET A 1 6.02 -28.70 14.07
C MET A 1 6.52 -29.08 12.68
N LYS A 2 6.01 -28.48 11.59
CA LYS A 2 6.56 -28.68 10.24
C LYS A 2 7.99 -28.11 10.21
N GLN A 3 8.98 -28.90 9.80
CA GLN A 3 10.35 -28.37 9.66
C GLN A 3 10.38 -27.31 8.55
N PHE A 4 10.86 -26.12 8.89
CA PHE A 4 10.99 -25.00 7.97
C PHE A 4 12.19 -25.26 7.05
N ASN A 5 11.93 -25.60 5.78
CA ASN A 5 12.99 -25.84 4.81
C ASN A 5 13.48 -24.51 4.23
N LEU A 6 14.63 -24.05 4.74
CA LEU A 6 15.30 -22.81 4.33
C LEU A 6 15.57 -22.75 2.81
N LYS A 7 15.87 -23.88 2.18
CA LYS A 7 16.21 -23.95 0.75
C LYS A 7 14.99 -23.66 -0.13
N GLU A 8 13.84 -24.22 0.19
CA GLU A 8 12.57 -23.93 -0.50
C GLU A 8 12.13 -22.48 -0.31
N HIS A 9 12.27 -21.94 0.91
CA HIS A 9 11.89 -20.56 1.19
C HIS A 9 12.73 -19.57 0.37
N ASN A 10 14.05 -19.77 0.32
CA ASN A 10 14.95 -18.91 -0.44
C ASN A 10 14.68 -18.98 -1.95
N MET A 11 14.40 -20.16 -2.49
CA MET A 11 13.99 -20.31 -3.90
C MET A 11 12.70 -19.54 -4.21
N LYS A 12 11.69 -19.62 -3.33
CA LYS A 12 10.42 -18.88 -3.51
C LYS A 12 10.63 -17.37 -3.48
N MET A 13 11.43 -16.86 -2.53
CA MET A 13 11.75 -15.44 -2.44
C MET A 13 12.53 -14.95 -3.67
N PHE A 14 13.50 -15.73 -4.15
CA PHE A 14 14.24 -15.39 -5.36
C PHE A 14 13.34 -15.35 -6.61
N ALA A 15 12.42 -16.29 -6.75
CA ALA A 15 11.44 -16.28 -7.83
C ALA A 15 10.49 -15.07 -7.76
N LEU A 16 10.08 -14.67 -6.54
CA LEU A 16 9.31 -13.45 -6.29
C LEU A 16 10.06 -12.20 -6.74
N SER A 17 11.31 -12.04 -6.32
CA SER A 17 12.16 -10.91 -6.72
C SER A 17 12.39 -10.87 -8.24
N LYS A 18 12.61 -12.03 -8.87
CA LYS A 18 12.76 -12.13 -10.33
C LYS A 18 11.47 -11.74 -11.06
N ASN A 19 10.31 -12.13 -10.54
CA ASN A 19 9.02 -11.75 -11.10
C ASN A 19 8.68 -10.27 -10.87
N ALA A 20 9.10 -9.69 -9.75
CA ALA A 20 9.00 -8.26 -9.49
C ALA A 20 9.89 -7.45 -10.44
N ALA A 21 11.14 -7.89 -10.66
CA ALA A 21 12.05 -7.27 -11.63
C ALA A 21 11.52 -7.31 -13.07
N LYS A 22 10.79 -8.38 -13.42
CA LYS A 22 10.10 -8.51 -14.72
C LYS A 22 8.78 -7.73 -14.80
N GLY A 23 8.34 -7.06 -13.74
CA GLY A 23 7.05 -6.36 -13.67
C GLY A 23 5.82 -7.26 -13.65
N ILE A 24 6.00 -8.57 -13.40
CA ILE A 24 4.94 -9.58 -13.37
C ILE A 24 4.30 -9.65 -11.97
N TYR A 25 5.04 -9.24 -10.94
CA TYR A 25 4.60 -9.18 -9.55
C TYR A 25 4.68 -7.75 -8.99
N PRO A 26 3.71 -7.27 -8.17
CA PRO A 26 2.45 -7.94 -7.82
C PRO A 26 1.45 -7.98 -8.98
N SER A 27 0.51 -8.92 -8.94
CA SER A 27 -0.56 -8.98 -9.94
C SER A 27 -1.43 -7.71 -9.88
N LYS A 28 -1.99 -7.28 -11.02
CA LYS A 28 -2.86 -6.08 -11.08
C LYS A 28 -4.00 -6.12 -10.05
N LYS A 29 -4.56 -7.31 -9.79
CA LYS A 29 -5.63 -7.52 -8.78
C LYS A 29 -5.13 -7.25 -7.36
N ILE A 30 -3.96 -7.80 -7.00
CA ILE A 30 -3.38 -7.62 -5.66
C ILE A 30 -2.98 -6.16 -5.45
N ALA A 31 -2.35 -5.53 -6.46
CA ALA A 31 -2.00 -4.12 -6.40
C ALA A 31 -3.22 -3.23 -6.19
N ARG A 32 -4.33 -3.52 -6.90
CA ARG A 32 -5.58 -2.77 -6.77
C ARG A 32 -6.22 -2.95 -5.39
N ALA A 33 -6.25 -4.18 -4.86
CA ALA A 33 -6.77 -4.44 -3.52
C ALA A 33 -5.93 -3.70 -2.46
N GLY A 34 -4.60 -3.81 -2.53
CA GLY A 34 -3.69 -3.10 -1.63
C GLY A 34 -3.91 -1.58 -1.65
N SER A 35 -4.07 -0.99 -2.84
CA SER A 35 -4.34 0.45 -2.92
C SER A 35 -5.73 0.84 -2.43
N PHE A 36 -6.74 0.00 -2.57
CA PHE A 36 -8.07 0.26 -2.00
C PHE A 36 -8.02 0.31 -0.47
N PHE A 37 -7.39 -0.67 0.17
CA PHE A 37 -7.19 -0.67 1.62
C PHE A 37 -6.29 0.48 2.08
N GLY A 38 -5.22 0.77 1.33
CA GLY A 38 -4.32 1.90 1.60
C GLY A 38 -5.05 3.25 1.56
N THR A 39 -5.95 3.47 0.61
CA THR A 39 -6.81 4.67 0.58
C THR A 39 -7.71 4.73 1.81
N GLY A 40 -8.33 3.62 2.22
CA GLY A 40 -9.17 3.57 3.42
C GLY A 40 -8.41 3.99 4.69
N ILE A 41 -7.22 3.43 4.91
CA ILE A 41 -6.34 3.79 6.04
C ILE A 41 -5.94 5.27 5.96
N GLY A 42 -5.60 5.76 4.78
CA GLY A 42 -5.26 7.16 4.56
C GLY A 42 -6.38 8.13 4.93
N ILE A 43 -7.64 7.80 4.62
CA ILE A 43 -8.82 8.60 5.01
C ILE A 43 -8.97 8.64 6.54
N VAL A 44 -8.78 7.50 7.22
CA VAL A 44 -8.83 7.45 8.69
C VAL A 44 -7.77 8.36 9.30
N PHE A 45 -6.54 8.32 8.80
CA PHE A 45 -5.46 9.21 9.26
C PHE A 45 -5.76 10.68 8.96
N PHE A 46 -6.33 10.98 7.80
CA PHE A 46 -6.74 12.35 7.48
C PHE A 46 -7.77 12.89 8.48
N LEU A 47 -8.84 12.14 8.73
CA LEU A 47 -9.88 12.54 9.69
C LEU A 47 -9.35 12.64 11.12
N MET A 48 -8.50 11.70 11.54
CA MET A 48 -7.88 11.72 12.87
C MET A 48 -6.90 12.88 13.02
N GLY A 49 -6.17 13.23 11.95
CA GLY A 49 -5.32 14.41 11.90
C GLY A 49 -6.12 15.69 12.09
N ILE A 50 -7.27 15.84 11.43
CA ILE A 50 -8.18 16.99 11.64
C ILE A 50 -8.63 17.04 13.11
N PHE A 51 -9.12 15.92 13.64
CA PHE A 51 -9.61 15.85 15.01
C PHE A 51 -8.54 16.23 16.04
N LEU A 52 -7.32 15.71 15.88
CA LEU A 52 -6.20 16.03 16.79
C LEU A 52 -5.75 17.50 16.67
N ASN A 53 -5.76 18.08 15.47
CA ASN A 53 -5.46 19.51 15.31
C ASN A 53 -6.52 20.38 16.00
N VAL A 54 -7.81 20.03 15.90
CA VAL A 54 -8.90 20.74 16.59
C VAL A 54 -8.73 20.68 18.11
N LEU A 55 -8.20 19.58 18.64
CA LEU A 55 -7.85 19.43 20.06
C LEU A 55 -6.53 20.11 20.46
N GLY A 56 -5.83 20.80 19.54
CA GLY A 56 -4.59 21.52 19.83
C GLY A 56 -3.33 20.65 19.88
N TYR A 57 -3.40 19.39 19.44
CA TYR A 57 -2.25 18.51 19.40
C TYR A 57 -1.35 18.80 18.20
N VAL A 58 -0.12 19.28 18.45
CA VAL A 58 0.88 19.65 17.43
C VAL A 58 1.19 18.50 16.46
N TRP A 59 1.17 17.26 16.94
CA TRP A 59 1.42 16.04 16.15
C TRP A 59 0.25 15.67 15.22
N GLY A 60 -0.93 16.28 15.39
CA GLY A 60 -2.06 16.13 14.50
C GLY A 60 -1.73 16.55 13.06
N PHE A 61 -0.87 17.56 12.87
CA PHE A 61 -0.43 18.00 11.54
C PHE A 61 0.38 16.92 10.81
N GLY A 62 1.24 16.20 11.53
CA GLY A 62 2.01 15.09 10.96
C GLY A 62 1.10 13.94 10.52
N ILE A 63 0.10 13.60 11.34
CA ILE A 63 -0.90 12.56 11.01
C ILE A 63 -1.75 13.00 9.81
N LEU A 64 -2.14 14.27 9.75
CA LEU A 64 -2.90 14.84 8.65
C LEU A 64 -2.12 14.73 7.32
N LEU A 65 -0.86 15.16 7.30
CA LEU A 65 0.01 15.06 6.12
C LEU A 65 0.22 13.61 5.69
N ALA A 66 0.48 12.70 6.65
CA ALA A 66 0.62 11.28 6.37
C ALA A 66 -0.66 10.70 5.72
N GLY A 67 -1.84 11.08 6.22
CA GLY A 67 -3.13 10.73 5.63
C GLY A 67 -3.26 11.22 4.18
N ILE A 68 -2.98 12.50 3.91
CA ILE A 68 -3.05 13.09 2.57
C ILE A 68 -2.13 12.35 1.60
N ILE A 69 -0.85 12.18 1.94
CA ILE A 69 0.14 11.53 1.08
C ILE A 69 -0.26 10.08 0.80
N THR A 70 -0.77 9.37 1.81
CA THR A 70 -1.24 7.99 1.67
C THR A 70 -2.45 7.89 0.74
N VAL A 71 -3.43 8.78 0.88
CA VAL A 71 -4.61 8.79 -0.02
C VAL A 71 -4.19 9.10 -1.45
N VAL A 72 -3.41 10.16 -1.66
CA VAL A 72 -2.98 10.60 -2.99
C VAL A 72 -2.20 9.51 -3.70
N SER A 73 -1.18 8.94 -3.04
CA SER A 73 -0.35 7.88 -3.64
C SER A 73 -1.16 6.64 -4.03
N ASN A 74 -2.12 6.22 -3.19
CA ASN A 74 -2.97 5.08 -3.49
C ASN A 74 -3.99 5.37 -4.61
N ILE A 75 -4.54 6.58 -4.69
CA ILE A 75 -5.42 6.98 -5.81
C ILE A 75 -4.65 6.96 -7.13
N PHE A 76 -3.41 7.48 -7.16
CA PHE A 76 -2.56 7.40 -8.36
C PHE A 76 -2.28 5.94 -8.77
N ASN A 77 -2.01 5.05 -7.82
CA ASN A 77 -1.81 3.63 -8.08
C ASN A 77 -3.07 2.94 -8.61
N LEU A 78 -4.25 3.25 -8.07
CA LEU A 78 -5.54 2.76 -8.57
C LEU A 78 -5.81 3.24 -9.99
N LYS A 79 -5.53 4.51 -10.31
CA LYS A 79 -5.68 5.06 -11.66
C LYS A 79 -4.73 4.36 -12.66
N ARG A 80 -3.46 4.16 -12.29
CA ARG A 80 -2.47 3.46 -13.14
C ARG A 80 -2.87 2.01 -13.42
N THR A 81 -3.25 1.27 -12.38
CA THR A 81 -3.63 -0.15 -12.51
C THR A 81 -4.98 -0.33 -13.21
N GLY A 82 -5.93 0.59 -13.01
CA GLY A 82 -7.22 0.61 -13.70
C GLY A 82 -7.10 0.90 -15.20
N LYS A 83 -6.22 1.83 -15.60
CA LYS A 83 -5.96 2.15 -17.03
C LYS A 83 -5.35 0.95 -17.77
N ASN A 84 -4.45 0.22 -17.10
CA ASN A 84 -3.82 -0.99 -17.65
C ASN A 84 -4.74 -2.23 -17.65
N SER A 85 -5.94 -2.16 -17.10
CA SER A 85 -6.91 -3.29 -17.09
C SER A 85 -7.86 -3.28 -18.30
N LYS A 86 -7.89 -2.18 -19.07
CA LYS A 86 -8.74 -2.00 -20.26
C LYS A 86 -7.99 -2.17 -21.59
N SER A 87 -6.71 -2.53 -21.52
CA SER A 87 -5.86 -2.94 -22.66
C SER A 87 -5.53 -4.41 -22.51
#